data_AF-A0A5P8WIF1-F1
#
_entry.id   AF-A0A5P8WIF1-F1
#
_cell.length_a   1.000
_cell.length_b   1.000
_cell.length_c   1.000
_cell.angle_alpha   90.00
_cell.angle_beta   90.00
_cell.angle_gamma   90.00
#
_symmetry.space_group_name_H-M   'P 1'
#
loop_
_entity.id
_entity.type
_entity.pdbx_description
1 polymer ?
#
loop_
_entity_poly.entity_id
_entity_poly.type
_entity_poly.pdbx_seq_one_letter_code
_entity_poly.pdbx_strand_id
1 'polypeptide(L)'
;MAYAIARLKKLKQKDIGSSASHTSRERETPNADLSIENIRFIGSDDPESRLEDLVMAKINEVEQHRKIRTDGVYCVEMLLSASPSYFRASCPTLAGYYEQNKLDVWLEATHQWLSEEYGSRIVRAELHLDEATPHIHAYFVPVDDLGQLRCNHFFDGRQKIQAFQDSYYQTMRLIGLERGLKGSRAKHEDIKDFYRIVETGRNLEVSELNLEQIKAKAADRDRAARQKQQMEATARELAQANELLQQRLAQLEKEKKELAKQTQQLRDLALEDVAWELGLDFEPSQFNSWVGHGHIIDINGDKFQSTSPGVEKGGGAIDLVIQVNNYNLRQGLAWLNDRFGESGAERAAIAAVLKQTADILQTEPAPKFVPPVEDKSKWLGVHDYLTHLWGLPSNFVHGFHQSGLIYADKQQNAVFVMRDLNHQIKGAYLEGSEFKGLAIGSDRSKSWFHFQLGERGTTKVEKAVLCSSTIDAFSKAMLEYSATGSIPKQRTLYMALVDPKTTPVERLEHIPQIKTAFNSDEFGEATALAVKKLLPHARRSRPKTLSWNQDLLLEKLPQQEQQRESEADLSL
;
A
#
# COMPACT_ATOMS: atom_id res chain seq x y z
N MET A 1 9.27 13.09 -18.38
CA MET A 1 10.50 13.15 -19.20
C MET A 1 10.92 14.60 -19.30
N ALA A 2 12.20 14.89 -19.10
CA ALA A 2 12.73 16.24 -19.14
C ALA A 2 13.55 16.45 -20.41
N TYR A 3 13.29 17.54 -21.12
CA TYR A 3 13.94 17.85 -22.40
C TYR A 3 15.00 18.95 -22.25
N ALA A 4 16.06 18.85 -23.05
CA ALA A 4 17.00 19.94 -23.30
C ALA A 4 16.33 20.97 -24.23
N ILE A 5 16.41 22.25 -23.86
CA ILE A 5 15.77 23.35 -24.59
C ILE A 5 16.86 24.31 -25.06
N ALA A 6 17.03 24.43 -26.36
CA ALA A 6 17.91 25.43 -26.97
C ALA A 6 17.16 26.19 -28.06
N ARG A 7 17.34 27.51 -28.15
CA ARG A 7 16.72 28.35 -29.17
C ARG A 7 17.64 29.49 -29.55
N LEU A 8 17.58 29.89 -30.82
CA LEU A 8 18.37 30.99 -31.35
C LEU A 8 17.46 32.17 -31.71
N LYS A 9 17.95 33.38 -31.46
CA LYS A 9 17.38 34.64 -31.96
C LYS A 9 18.49 35.45 -32.62
N LYS A 10 18.31 35.75 -33.91
CA LYS A 10 19.28 36.51 -34.70
C LYS A 10 19.09 38.00 -34.42
N LEU A 11 20.14 38.68 -33.96
CA LEU A 11 20.13 40.09 -33.61
C LEU A 11 20.88 40.92 -34.66
N LYS A 12 20.21 41.90 -35.25
CA LYS A 12 20.88 42.95 -36.02
C LYS A 12 21.50 43.95 -35.05
N GLN A 13 22.41 44.80 -35.54
CA GLN A 13 23.12 45.77 -34.69
C GLN A 13 22.17 46.59 -33.78
N LYS A 14 21.04 47.06 -34.34
CA LYS A 14 20.02 47.83 -33.60
C LYS A 14 19.25 47.03 -32.54
N ASP A 15 19.23 45.70 -32.65
CA ASP A 15 18.46 44.82 -31.77
C ASP A 15 19.27 44.42 -30.52
N ILE A 16 20.62 44.55 -30.57
CA ILE A 16 21.53 44.12 -29.50
C ILE A 16 21.25 44.88 -28.20
N GLY A 17 21.23 46.21 -28.23
CA GLY A 17 20.98 47.01 -27.03
C GLY A 17 19.61 46.72 -26.40
N SER A 18 18.58 46.45 -27.22
CA SER A 18 17.27 46.05 -26.71
C SER A 18 17.27 44.67 -26.07
N SER A 19 18.12 43.75 -26.55
CA SER A 19 18.31 42.42 -25.95
C SER A 19 19.07 42.53 -24.63
N ALA A 20 20.19 43.26 -24.63
CA ALA A 20 21.01 43.49 -23.45
C ALA A 20 20.22 44.15 -22.32
N SER A 21 19.45 45.20 -22.64
CA SER A 21 18.62 45.91 -21.67
C SER A 21 17.55 45.01 -21.03
N HIS A 22 17.07 43.97 -21.74
CA HIS A 22 16.16 42.98 -21.18
C HIS A 22 16.89 41.97 -20.28
N THR A 23 18.07 41.48 -20.68
CA THR A 23 18.82 40.50 -19.89
C THR A 23 19.47 41.11 -18.65
N SER A 24 19.94 42.36 -18.74
CA SER A 24 20.47 43.13 -17.61
C SER A 24 19.39 43.77 -16.71
N ARG A 25 18.10 43.52 -16.96
CA ARG A 25 16.95 44.07 -16.21
C ARG A 25 16.90 45.60 -16.12
N GLU A 26 17.42 46.30 -17.13
CA GLU A 26 17.29 47.76 -17.28
C GLU A 26 15.88 48.20 -17.71
N ARG A 27 15.03 47.23 -18.10
CA ARG A 27 13.61 47.43 -18.44
C ARG A 27 12.74 46.56 -17.54
N GLU A 28 11.55 47.08 -17.22
CA GLU A 28 10.54 46.37 -16.45
C GLU A 28 10.20 45.03 -17.11
N THR A 29 10.43 43.94 -16.37
CA THR A 29 10.15 42.57 -16.81
C THR A 29 9.17 41.96 -15.80
N PRO A 30 7.86 41.91 -16.11
CA PRO A 30 6.80 41.60 -15.12
C PRO A 30 6.92 40.24 -14.42
N ASN A 31 7.62 39.28 -15.01
CA ASN A 31 7.76 37.92 -14.50
C ASN A 31 9.12 37.65 -13.82
N ALA A 32 9.94 38.69 -13.61
CA ALA A 32 11.23 38.59 -12.96
C ALA A 32 11.17 39.10 -11.51
N ASP A 33 11.76 38.34 -10.58
CA ASP A 33 11.98 38.73 -9.19
C ASP A 33 13.31 39.45 -9.05
N LEU A 34 13.25 40.79 -9.01
CA LEU A 34 14.43 41.66 -8.94
C LEU A 34 15.26 41.51 -7.65
N SER A 35 14.80 40.72 -6.66
CA SER A 35 15.59 40.40 -5.47
C SER A 35 16.63 39.29 -5.69
N ILE A 36 16.53 38.58 -6.81
CA ILE A 36 17.43 37.48 -7.19
C ILE A 36 18.47 38.01 -8.17
N GLU A 37 19.75 37.81 -7.86
CA GLU A 37 20.84 38.21 -8.75
C GLU A 37 21.11 37.14 -9.82
N ASN A 38 21.19 37.59 -11.07
CA ASN A 38 21.60 36.75 -12.20
C ASN A 38 23.12 36.65 -12.27
N ILE A 39 23.62 35.50 -12.71
CA ILE A 39 25.05 35.16 -12.65
C ILE A 39 25.65 35.24 -14.05
N ARG A 40 26.57 36.17 -14.26
CA ARG A 40 27.43 36.18 -15.46
C ARG A 40 28.58 35.20 -15.26
N PHE A 41 28.73 34.24 -16.16
CA PHE A 41 29.78 33.22 -16.08
C PHE A 41 30.69 33.17 -17.31
N ILE A 42 30.34 33.89 -18.39
CA ILE A 42 31.24 34.22 -19.51
C ILE A 42 31.09 35.72 -19.80
N GLY A 43 32.21 36.44 -19.95
CA GLY A 43 32.24 37.87 -20.29
C GLY A 43 33.00 38.70 -19.26
N SER A 44 32.96 40.02 -19.40
CA SER A 44 33.56 40.96 -18.43
C SER A 44 32.70 41.05 -17.17
N ASP A 45 33.32 41.11 -15.99
CA ASP A 45 32.64 41.39 -14.71
C ASP A 45 32.34 42.90 -14.51
N ASP A 46 32.84 43.75 -15.41
CA ASP A 46 32.56 45.19 -15.39
C ASP A 46 31.07 45.47 -15.66
N PRO A 47 30.33 46.10 -14.72
CA PRO A 47 28.93 46.46 -14.90
C PRO A 47 28.70 47.46 -16.04
N GLU A 48 29.69 48.31 -16.34
CA GLU A 48 29.62 49.32 -17.41
C GLU A 48 29.91 48.69 -18.80
N SER A 49 30.32 47.43 -18.85
CA SER A 49 30.57 46.73 -20.10
C SER A 49 29.27 46.54 -20.89
N ARG A 50 29.14 47.27 -22.00
CA ARG A 50 28.00 47.15 -22.91
C ARG A 50 28.16 45.94 -23.83
N LEU A 51 27.07 45.20 -24.05
CA LEU A 51 27.09 44.05 -24.95
C LEU A 51 27.43 44.47 -26.39
N GLU A 52 26.95 45.63 -26.82
CA GLU A 52 27.26 46.19 -28.14
C GLU A 52 28.76 46.37 -28.34
N ASP A 53 29.47 46.87 -27.33
CA ASP A 53 30.90 47.10 -27.39
C ASP A 53 31.67 45.77 -27.43
N LEU A 54 31.24 44.77 -26.66
CA LEU A 54 31.82 43.41 -26.70
C LEU A 54 31.63 42.75 -28.08
N VAL A 55 30.43 42.86 -28.66
CA VAL A 55 30.14 42.32 -29.99
C VAL A 55 30.98 43.03 -31.05
N MET A 56 31.05 44.36 -31.00
CA MET A 56 31.84 45.15 -31.95
C MET A 56 33.34 44.90 -31.79
N ALA A 57 33.85 44.82 -30.56
CA ALA A 57 35.23 44.44 -30.29
C ALA A 57 35.55 43.07 -30.90
N LYS A 58 34.67 42.07 -30.70
CA LYS A 58 34.86 40.74 -31.26
C LYS A 58 34.86 40.71 -32.79
N ILE A 59 34.03 41.54 -33.42
CA ILE A 59 34.02 41.70 -34.89
C ILE A 59 35.32 42.38 -35.37
N ASN A 60 35.81 43.36 -34.61
CA ASN A 60 37.00 44.14 -34.94
C ASN A 60 38.33 43.40 -34.64
N GLU A 61 38.31 42.34 -33.84
CA GLU A 61 39.46 41.42 -33.67
C GLU A 61 39.91 40.80 -35.00
N VAL A 62 39.03 40.77 -36.01
CA VAL A 62 39.34 40.17 -37.31
C VAL A 62 39.04 41.13 -38.46
N GLU A 63 39.97 41.18 -39.42
CA GLU A 63 39.84 42.04 -40.60
C GLU A 63 38.63 41.65 -41.46
N GLN A 64 37.67 42.56 -41.57
CA GLN A 64 36.49 42.36 -42.40
C GLN A 64 36.81 42.69 -43.86
N HIS A 65 37.05 41.65 -44.66
CA HIS A 65 37.36 41.75 -46.09
C HIS A 65 36.24 42.40 -46.94
N ARG A 66 35.01 42.48 -46.40
CA ARG A 66 33.86 43.14 -47.04
C ARG A 66 33.09 43.97 -46.02
N LYS A 67 32.52 45.08 -46.49
CA LYS A 67 31.61 45.90 -45.70
C LYS A 67 30.45 45.06 -45.17
N ILE A 68 30.23 45.11 -43.86
CA ILE A 68 29.10 44.45 -43.21
C ILE A 68 27.78 45.09 -43.69
N ARG A 69 26.83 44.26 -44.11
CA ARG A 69 25.51 44.69 -44.58
C ARG A 69 24.69 45.28 -43.42
N THR A 70 23.89 46.30 -43.71
CA THR A 70 23.10 47.06 -42.72
C THR A 70 22.03 46.22 -42.03
N ASP A 71 21.55 45.16 -42.66
CA ASP A 71 20.61 44.18 -42.11
C ASP A 71 21.30 42.87 -41.67
N GLY A 72 22.62 42.90 -41.53
CA GLY A 72 23.43 41.78 -41.09
C GLY A 72 23.10 41.35 -39.67
N VAL A 73 23.34 40.07 -39.38
CA VAL A 73 23.21 39.53 -38.03
C VAL A 73 24.56 39.65 -37.35
N TYR A 74 24.64 40.54 -36.38
CA TYR A 74 25.87 40.88 -35.65
C TYR A 74 26.07 39.94 -34.46
N CYS A 75 24.98 39.48 -33.88
CA CYS A 75 24.99 38.58 -32.74
C CYS A 75 23.83 37.60 -32.83
N VAL A 76 23.97 36.42 -32.24
CA VAL A 76 22.90 35.45 -32.04
C VAL A 76 22.76 35.23 -30.55
N GLU A 77 21.57 35.53 -30.04
CA GLU A 77 21.18 35.20 -28.67
C GLU A 77 20.74 33.73 -28.64
N MET A 78 21.41 32.93 -27.82
CA MET A 78 21.05 31.55 -27.52
C MET A 78 20.33 31.52 -26.19
N LEU A 79 19.07 31.10 -26.20
CA LEU A 79 18.33 30.75 -24.99
C LEU A 79 18.50 29.26 -24.73
N LEU A 80 19.11 28.94 -23.60
CA LEU A 80 19.43 27.57 -23.18
C LEU A 80 18.72 27.29 -21.85
N SER A 81 18.02 26.17 -21.75
CA SER A 81 17.31 25.75 -20.54
C SER A 81 17.05 24.24 -20.57
N ALA A 82 16.40 23.76 -19.51
CA ALA A 82 15.86 22.42 -19.44
C ALA A 82 14.39 22.48 -18.99
N SER A 83 13.67 21.38 -19.18
CA SER A 83 12.30 21.29 -18.63
C SER A 83 12.30 21.52 -17.11
N PRO A 84 11.29 22.20 -16.54
CA PRO A 84 11.18 22.41 -15.08
C PRO A 84 11.40 21.15 -14.25
N SER A 85 10.89 20.00 -14.73
CA SER A 85 11.04 18.69 -14.08
C SER A 85 12.48 18.19 -13.96
N TYR A 86 13.45 18.81 -14.65
CA TYR A 86 14.87 18.52 -14.46
C TYR A 86 15.42 19.25 -13.24
N PHE A 87 15.14 20.56 -13.13
CA PHE A 87 15.64 21.39 -12.04
C PHE A 87 14.93 21.12 -10.72
N ARG A 88 13.66 20.71 -10.76
CA ARG A 88 12.79 20.48 -9.59
C ARG A 88 11.93 19.25 -9.83
N ALA A 89 12.50 18.07 -9.66
CA ALA A 89 11.86 16.81 -10.06
C ALA A 89 10.67 16.46 -9.16
N SER A 90 10.77 16.77 -7.87
CA SER A 90 9.74 16.53 -6.86
C SER A 90 8.54 17.48 -6.97
N CYS A 91 8.74 18.67 -7.57
CA CYS A 91 7.71 19.71 -7.68
C CYS A 91 7.81 20.54 -8.98
N PRO A 92 7.64 19.94 -10.19
CA PRO A 92 7.89 20.63 -11.47
C PRO A 92 7.11 21.94 -11.70
N THR A 93 5.95 22.08 -11.04
CA THR A 93 5.06 23.25 -11.15
C THR A 93 5.44 24.42 -10.24
N LEU A 94 6.39 24.25 -9.30
CA LEU A 94 6.81 25.31 -8.38
C LEU A 94 7.79 26.27 -9.07
N ALA A 95 7.26 27.34 -9.68
CA ALA A 95 8.07 28.38 -10.32
C ALA A 95 9.06 29.03 -9.33
N GLY A 96 10.25 29.38 -9.80
CA GLY A 96 11.31 30.03 -9.00
C GLY A 96 12.11 29.08 -8.09
N TYR A 97 11.60 27.88 -7.80
CA TYR A 97 12.36 26.86 -7.06
C TYR A 97 13.21 25.98 -8.00
N TYR A 98 14.37 25.56 -7.55
CA TYR A 98 15.22 24.57 -8.20
C TYR A 98 16.11 23.86 -7.18
N GLU A 99 16.44 22.61 -7.45
CA GLU A 99 17.42 21.82 -6.71
C GLU A 99 18.82 22.27 -7.13
N GLN A 100 19.59 22.84 -6.19
CA GLN A 100 20.91 23.42 -6.46
C GLN A 100 21.84 22.44 -7.20
N ASN A 101 21.90 21.19 -6.75
CA ASN A 101 22.74 20.16 -7.36
C ASN A 101 22.41 19.92 -8.85
N LYS A 102 21.13 20.03 -9.24
CA LYS A 102 20.69 19.86 -10.62
C LYS A 102 21.05 21.08 -11.47
N LEU A 103 20.89 22.28 -10.89
CA LEU A 103 21.28 23.53 -11.50
C LEU A 103 22.79 23.54 -11.79
N ASP A 104 23.63 23.22 -10.81
CA ASP A 104 25.09 23.25 -10.92
C ASP A 104 25.58 22.29 -12.03
N VAL A 105 25.05 21.06 -12.04
CA VAL A 105 25.39 20.05 -13.05
C VAL A 105 24.99 20.49 -14.46
N TRP A 106 23.83 21.14 -14.61
CA TRP A 106 23.38 21.64 -15.92
C TRP A 106 24.13 22.90 -16.35
N LEU A 107 24.45 23.80 -15.43
CA LEU A 107 25.25 24.99 -15.69
C LEU A 107 26.64 24.60 -16.18
N GLU A 108 27.31 23.67 -15.49
CA GLU A 108 28.64 23.18 -15.87
C GLU A 108 28.61 22.52 -17.25
N ALA A 109 27.65 21.63 -17.50
CA ALA A 109 27.49 20.99 -18.80
C ALA A 109 27.21 22.01 -19.93
N THR A 110 26.44 23.06 -19.64
CA THR A 110 26.11 24.11 -20.62
C THR A 110 27.32 25.01 -20.88
N HIS A 111 28.08 25.35 -19.83
CA HIS A 111 29.32 26.11 -19.93
C HIS A 111 30.37 25.35 -20.77
N GLN A 112 30.56 24.06 -20.48
CA GLN A 112 31.44 23.19 -21.27
C GLN A 112 31.03 23.17 -22.75
N TRP A 113 29.75 22.95 -23.05
CA TRP A 113 29.25 22.94 -24.43
C TRP A 113 29.47 24.28 -25.15
N LEU A 114 29.20 25.41 -24.49
CA LEU A 114 29.45 26.74 -25.07
C LEU A 114 30.94 26.94 -25.39
N SER A 115 31.82 26.52 -24.49
CA SER A 115 33.27 26.63 -24.65
C SER A 115 33.80 25.74 -25.78
N GLU A 116 33.35 24.48 -25.84
CA GLU A 116 33.81 23.51 -26.83
C GLU A 116 33.28 23.81 -28.25
N GLU A 117 32.00 24.15 -28.40
CA GLU A 117 31.38 24.32 -29.71
C GLU A 117 31.63 25.71 -30.31
N TYR A 118 31.69 26.74 -29.48
CA TYR A 118 31.72 28.13 -29.93
C TYR A 118 32.92 28.92 -29.40
N GLY A 119 33.48 28.52 -28.26
CA GLY A 119 34.68 29.11 -27.67
C GLY A 119 34.58 30.62 -27.50
N SER A 120 35.65 31.33 -27.89
CA SER A 120 35.74 32.79 -27.74
C SER A 120 34.73 33.59 -28.57
N ARG A 121 33.92 32.94 -29.41
CA ARG A 121 32.80 33.57 -30.13
C ARG A 121 31.60 33.85 -29.21
N ILE A 122 31.54 33.20 -28.05
CA ILE A 122 30.59 33.56 -26.98
C ILE A 122 31.19 34.73 -26.21
N VAL A 123 30.66 35.93 -26.43
CA VAL A 123 31.19 37.16 -25.81
C VAL A 123 30.59 37.44 -24.43
N ARG A 124 29.43 36.82 -24.14
CA ARG A 124 28.73 36.93 -22.86
C ARG A 124 27.80 35.75 -22.66
N ALA A 125 27.73 35.20 -21.45
CA ALA A 125 26.69 34.27 -21.04
C ALA A 125 26.25 34.54 -19.60
N GLU A 126 24.94 34.64 -19.40
CA GLU A 126 24.31 34.99 -18.13
C GLU A 126 23.26 33.94 -17.78
N LEU A 127 23.36 33.39 -16.57
CA LEU A 127 22.39 32.51 -15.95
C LEU A 127 21.34 33.36 -15.23
N HIS A 128 20.09 33.22 -15.66
CA HIS A 128 18.94 33.87 -15.06
C HIS A 128 18.24 32.92 -14.07
N LEU A 129 18.09 33.39 -12.84
CA LEU A 129 17.44 32.67 -11.73
C LEU A 129 16.22 33.43 -11.18
N ASP A 130 16.04 34.67 -11.63
CA ASP A 130 14.98 35.58 -11.25
C ASP A 130 13.63 35.29 -11.93
N GLU A 131 13.56 34.37 -12.89
CA GLU A 131 12.31 33.96 -13.56
C GLU A 131 11.84 32.56 -13.12
N ALA A 132 10.75 32.07 -13.71
CA ALA A 132 10.11 30.82 -13.31
C ALA A 132 11.01 29.57 -13.41
N THR A 133 11.93 29.51 -14.38
CA THR A 133 12.81 28.36 -14.61
C THR A 133 14.20 28.84 -14.96
N PRO A 134 15.27 28.26 -14.36
CA PRO A 134 16.63 28.60 -14.72
C PRO A 134 16.88 28.50 -16.23
N HIS A 135 17.46 29.55 -16.79
CA HIS A 135 17.80 29.62 -18.21
C HIS A 135 19.01 30.52 -18.43
N ILE A 136 19.71 30.30 -19.53
CA ILE A 136 20.90 31.05 -19.90
C ILE A 136 20.63 31.83 -21.18
N HIS A 137 21.03 33.10 -21.18
CA HIS A 137 21.21 33.89 -22.39
C HIS A 137 22.71 33.92 -22.73
N ALA A 138 23.09 33.28 -23.84
CA ALA A 138 24.45 33.33 -24.36
C ALA A 138 24.50 34.08 -25.69
N TYR A 139 25.50 34.95 -25.86
CA TYR A 139 25.62 35.85 -27.00
C TYR A 139 26.78 35.43 -27.90
N PHE A 140 26.44 34.90 -29.07
CA PHE A 140 27.38 34.39 -30.06
C PHE A 140 27.62 35.39 -31.19
N VAL A 141 28.88 35.70 -31.48
CA VAL A 141 29.27 36.54 -32.63
C VAL A 141 29.68 35.63 -33.80
N PRO A 142 28.94 35.63 -34.92
CA PRO A 142 29.13 34.68 -36.01
C PRO A 142 30.27 35.05 -36.96
N VAL A 143 31.50 35.17 -36.43
CA VAL A 143 32.72 35.32 -37.22
C VAL A 143 33.26 33.93 -37.56
N ASP A 144 33.40 33.62 -38.85
CA ASP A 144 33.99 32.35 -39.28
C ASP A 144 35.52 32.36 -39.26
N ASP A 145 36.13 31.22 -39.57
CA ASP A 145 37.60 31.04 -39.53
C ASP A 145 38.34 31.86 -40.58
N LEU A 146 37.65 32.39 -41.60
CA LEU A 146 38.20 33.34 -42.57
C LEU A 146 38.02 34.80 -42.13
N GLY A 147 37.54 35.01 -40.90
CA GLY A 147 37.44 36.33 -40.29
C GLY A 147 36.26 37.17 -40.72
N GLN A 148 35.29 36.60 -41.45
CA GLN A 148 34.12 37.35 -41.92
C GLN A 148 32.91 37.08 -41.03
N LEU A 149 32.14 38.14 -40.73
CA LEU A 149 30.83 38.01 -40.10
C LEU A 149 29.83 37.31 -41.05
N ARG A 150 29.50 36.03 -40.78
CA ARG A 150 28.59 35.20 -41.59
C ARG A 150 27.70 34.29 -40.74
N CYS A 151 26.59 34.81 -40.22
CA CYS A 151 25.59 33.99 -39.49
C CYS A 151 25.05 32.80 -40.29
N ASN A 152 24.89 32.93 -41.61
CA ASN A 152 24.39 31.83 -42.45
C ASN A 152 25.36 30.65 -42.53
N HIS A 153 26.65 30.88 -42.29
CA HIS A 153 27.64 29.81 -42.20
C HIS A 153 27.30 28.86 -41.04
N PHE A 154 26.76 29.37 -39.93
CA PHE A 154 26.46 28.59 -38.73
C PHE A 154 24.99 28.12 -38.67
N PHE A 155 24.02 28.98 -39.03
CA PHE A 155 22.60 28.74 -38.70
C PHE A 155 21.65 28.98 -39.87
N ASP A 156 22.07 28.67 -41.09
CA ASP A 156 21.19 28.68 -42.28
C ASP A 156 20.68 27.30 -42.66
N GLY A 157 19.40 27.24 -42.99
CA GLY A 157 18.72 26.02 -43.39
C GLY A 157 18.38 25.04 -42.26
N ARG A 158 17.49 24.09 -42.58
CA ARG A 158 16.94 23.12 -41.63
C ARG A 158 18.01 22.19 -41.03
N GLN A 159 19.00 21.80 -41.83
CA GLN A 159 20.05 20.86 -41.41
C GLN A 159 20.93 21.45 -40.31
N LYS A 160 21.36 22.71 -40.44
CA LYS A 160 22.21 23.35 -39.42
C LYS A 160 21.47 23.62 -38.11
N ILE A 161 20.20 23.99 -38.19
CA ILE A 161 19.35 24.13 -36.99
C ILE A 161 19.11 22.76 -36.32
N GLN A 162 18.97 21.68 -37.09
CA GLN A 162 18.90 20.34 -36.54
C GLN A 162 20.22 19.93 -35.88
N ALA A 163 21.36 20.23 -36.50
CA ALA A 163 22.68 19.97 -35.95
C ALA A 163 22.92 20.74 -34.65
N PHE A 164 22.53 22.01 -34.57
CA PHE A 164 22.55 22.81 -33.34
C PHE A 164 21.75 22.16 -32.20
N GLN A 165 20.52 21.73 -32.50
CA GLN A 165 19.68 21.05 -31.51
C GLN A 165 20.24 19.66 -31.13
N ASP A 166 20.89 18.98 -32.07
CA ASP A 166 21.52 17.68 -31.82
C ASP A 166 22.80 17.84 -30.99
N SER A 167 23.64 18.85 -31.23
CA SER A 167 24.89 19.07 -30.48
C SER A 167 24.60 19.42 -29.03
N TYR A 168 23.67 20.34 -28.76
CA TYR A 168 23.27 20.66 -27.38
C TYR A 168 22.76 19.40 -26.65
N TYR A 169 21.94 18.60 -27.31
CA TYR A 169 21.46 17.35 -26.73
C TYR A 169 22.56 16.31 -26.45
N GLN A 170 23.62 16.21 -27.27
CA GLN A 170 24.69 15.23 -27.00
C GLN A 170 25.43 15.49 -25.70
N THR A 171 25.53 16.74 -25.25
CA THR A 171 26.06 17.07 -23.93
C THR A 171 24.99 16.83 -22.85
N MET A 172 23.77 17.35 -23.09
CA MET A 172 22.69 17.30 -22.10
C MET A 172 22.16 15.88 -21.79
N ARG A 173 22.32 14.92 -22.71
CA ARG A 173 21.94 13.51 -22.46
C ARG A 173 22.77 12.87 -21.34
N LEU A 174 23.99 13.34 -21.09
CA LEU A 174 24.86 12.81 -20.05
C LEU A 174 24.31 13.09 -18.65
N ILE A 175 23.52 14.16 -18.53
CA ILE A 175 22.84 14.57 -17.29
C ILE A 175 21.36 14.14 -17.28
N GLY A 176 20.95 13.28 -18.23
CA GLY A 176 19.61 12.68 -18.26
C GLY A 176 18.52 13.51 -18.95
N LEU A 177 18.88 14.50 -19.78
CA LEU A 177 17.92 15.26 -20.58
C LEU A 177 17.70 14.61 -21.95
N GLU A 178 16.46 14.67 -22.42
CA GLU A 178 16.05 14.14 -23.71
C GLU A 178 16.05 15.19 -24.82
N ARG A 179 16.12 14.70 -26.07
CA ARG A 179 16.04 15.52 -27.28
C ARG A 179 14.59 15.90 -27.56
N GLY A 180 14.34 17.17 -27.87
CA GLY A 180 13.03 17.60 -28.38
C GLY A 180 12.63 16.83 -29.67
N LEU A 181 11.32 16.68 -29.92
CA LEU A 181 10.81 15.86 -31.02
C LEU A 181 11.37 16.27 -32.39
N LYS A 182 12.07 15.36 -33.06
CA LYS A 182 12.59 15.59 -34.42
C LYS A 182 11.44 15.73 -35.41
N GLY A 183 11.48 16.79 -36.22
CA GLY A 183 10.40 17.09 -37.16
C GLY A 183 9.12 17.65 -36.53
N SER A 184 9.20 18.12 -35.27
CA SER A 184 8.10 18.82 -34.61
C SER A 184 7.53 19.92 -35.50
N ARG A 185 6.19 19.95 -35.60
CA ARG A 185 5.44 21.01 -36.27
C ARG A 185 4.98 22.11 -35.30
N ALA A 186 5.43 22.05 -34.05
CA ALA A 186 5.14 23.07 -33.06
C ALA A 186 5.65 24.43 -33.55
N LYS A 187 4.80 25.44 -33.49
CA LYS A 187 5.18 26.82 -33.76
C LYS A 187 5.70 27.45 -32.48
N HIS A 188 6.78 28.21 -32.59
CA HIS A 188 7.24 29.02 -31.47
C HIS A 188 6.18 30.10 -31.19
N GLU A 189 5.71 30.14 -29.94
CA GLU A 189 4.84 31.20 -29.43
C GLU A 189 5.68 32.15 -28.59
N ASP A 190 5.56 33.45 -28.85
CA ASP A 190 6.25 34.46 -28.06
C ASP A 190 5.72 34.42 -26.60
N ILE A 191 6.58 34.68 -25.62
CA ILE A 191 6.21 34.67 -24.20
C ILE A 191 5.12 35.73 -23.93
N LYS A 192 5.12 36.86 -24.66
CA LYS A 192 4.02 37.84 -24.61
C LYS A 192 2.70 37.29 -25.14
N ASP A 193 2.73 36.39 -26.13
CA ASP A 193 1.52 35.75 -26.65
C ASP A 193 0.97 34.72 -25.66
N PHE A 194 1.84 33.99 -24.98
CA PHE A 194 1.46 33.05 -23.93
C PHE A 194 0.78 33.75 -22.75
N TYR A 195 1.34 34.85 -22.23
CA TYR A 195 0.70 35.64 -21.16
C TYR A 195 -0.57 36.36 -21.64
N ARG A 196 -0.60 36.90 -22.86
CA ARG A 196 -1.80 37.53 -23.43
C ARG A 196 -2.96 36.53 -23.59
N ILE A 197 -2.68 35.30 -24.00
CA ILE A 197 -3.68 34.23 -24.14
C ILE A 197 -4.18 33.74 -22.77
N VAL A 198 -3.36 33.82 -21.73
CA VAL A 198 -3.71 33.39 -20.36
C VAL A 198 -4.42 34.50 -19.56
N GLU A 199 -4.04 35.77 -19.70
CA GLU A 199 -4.60 36.89 -18.93
C GLU A 199 -5.83 37.55 -19.57
N THR A 200 -5.92 37.63 -20.90
CA THR A 200 -7.04 38.30 -21.58
C THR A 200 -7.93 37.30 -22.30
N GLY A 201 -8.77 36.59 -21.56
CA GLY A 201 -9.88 35.78 -22.09
C GLY A 201 -10.93 36.58 -22.90
N ARG A 202 -10.51 37.35 -23.90
CA ARG A 202 -11.33 38.21 -24.76
C ARG A 202 -10.92 38.06 -26.23
N ASN A 203 -11.96 37.97 -27.06
CA ASN A 203 -11.92 38.04 -28.51
C ASN A 203 -11.09 39.26 -28.97
N LEU A 204 -10.09 39.02 -29.83
CA LEU A 204 -9.57 40.06 -30.71
C LEU A 204 -10.33 39.96 -32.04
N GLU A 205 -10.91 41.08 -32.43
CA GLU A 205 -11.63 41.25 -33.68
C GLU A 205 -10.75 40.94 -34.89
N VAL A 206 -11.39 40.30 -35.86
CA VAL A 206 -10.83 39.84 -37.12
C VAL A 206 -10.79 41.03 -38.09
N SER A 207 -9.60 41.39 -38.57
CA SER A 207 -9.50 41.96 -39.92
C SER A 207 -8.98 40.87 -40.87
N GLU A 208 -9.86 40.54 -41.82
CA GLU A 208 -9.68 39.81 -43.07
C GLU A 208 -8.91 38.47 -43.01
N LEU A 209 -9.63 37.33 -43.09
CA LEU A 209 -9.33 36.15 -43.93
C LEU A 209 -10.28 34.93 -43.72
N ASN A 210 -10.83 34.44 -44.85
CA ASN A 210 -11.36 33.13 -45.29
C ASN A 210 -12.07 32.11 -44.34
N LEU A 211 -13.26 31.63 -44.75
CA LEU A 211 -14.23 30.77 -44.01
C LEU A 211 -13.74 29.35 -43.64
N GLU A 212 -12.81 28.73 -44.38
CA GLU A 212 -12.30 27.39 -44.05
C GLU A 212 -11.37 27.37 -42.84
N GLN A 213 -10.64 28.46 -42.61
CA GLN A 213 -9.70 28.59 -41.49
C GLN A 213 -10.43 28.75 -40.15
N ILE A 214 -11.67 29.26 -40.17
CA ILE A 214 -12.51 29.46 -38.98
C ILE A 214 -13.01 28.12 -38.42
N LYS A 215 -13.44 27.19 -39.28
CA LYS A 215 -13.91 25.85 -38.86
C LYS A 215 -12.78 24.98 -38.29
N ALA A 216 -11.59 25.04 -38.89
CA ALA A 216 -10.42 24.31 -38.40
C ALA A 216 -9.93 24.84 -37.04
N LYS A 217 -9.89 26.18 -36.87
CA LYS A 217 -9.50 26.82 -35.61
C LYS A 217 -10.49 26.56 -34.46
N ALA A 218 -11.79 26.46 -34.75
CA ALA A 218 -12.80 26.12 -33.74
C ALA A 218 -12.65 24.67 -33.22
N ALA A 219 -12.39 23.71 -34.11
CA ALA A 219 -12.16 22.30 -33.74
C ALA A 219 -10.87 22.08 -32.94
N ASP A 220 -9.81 22.85 -33.22
CA ASP A 220 -8.56 22.81 -32.45
C ASP A 220 -8.70 23.47 -31.07
N ARG A 221 -9.52 24.52 -30.96
CA ARG A 221 -9.84 25.18 -29.68
C ARG A 221 -10.58 24.26 -28.71
N ASP A 222 -11.57 23.50 -29.20
CA ASP A 222 -12.31 22.53 -28.38
C ASP A 222 -11.44 21.34 -27.94
N ARG A 223 -10.52 20.88 -28.80
CA ARG A 223 -9.56 19.83 -28.44
C ARG A 223 -8.59 20.31 -27.37
N ALA A 224 -8.03 21.51 -27.53
CA ALA A 224 -7.10 22.10 -26.55
C ALA A 224 -7.78 22.36 -25.20
N ALA A 225 -9.03 22.84 -25.19
CA ALA A 225 -9.79 23.06 -23.97
C ALA A 225 -10.06 21.75 -23.20
N ARG A 226 -10.44 20.67 -23.90
CA ARG A 226 -10.63 19.34 -23.29
C ARG A 226 -9.33 18.75 -22.74
N GLN A 227 -8.22 18.93 -23.46
CA GLN A 227 -6.91 18.44 -23.04
C GLN A 227 -6.40 19.18 -21.78
N LYS A 228 -6.64 20.49 -21.69
CA LYS A 228 -6.36 21.30 -20.50
C LYS A 228 -7.19 20.83 -19.29
N GLN A 229 -8.50 20.64 -19.46
CA GLN A 229 -9.36 20.14 -18.39
C GLN A 229 -8.92 18.76 -17.90
N GLN A 230 -8.55 17.85 -18.81
CA GLN A 230 -8.01 16.54 -18.45
C GLN A 230 -6.70 16.66 -17.67
N MET A 231 -5.75 17.47 -18.13
CA MET A 231 -4.47 17.65 -17.43
C MET A 231 -4.64 18.30 -16.05
N GLU A 232 -5.52 19.29 -15.90
CA GLU A 232 -5.81 19.90 -14.59
C GLU A 232 -6.48 18.91 -13.63
N ALA A 233 -7.39 18.06 -14.14
CA ALA A 233 -8.00 17.00 -13.35
C ALA A 233 -6.95 15.96 -12.90
N THR A 234 -6.13 15.46 -13.83
CA THR A 234 -5.05 14.51 -13.51
C THR A 234 -4.03 15.11 -12.53
N ALA A 235 -3.69 16.39 -12.67
CA ALA A 235 -2.75 17.07 -11.77
C ALA A 235 -3.30 17.20 -10.34
N ARG A 236 -4.60 17.49 -10.20
CA ARG A 236 -5.26 17.52 -8.87
C ARG A 236 -5.32 16.14 -8.24
N GLU A 237 -5.67 15.11 -9.01
CA GLU A 237 -5.68 13.73 -8.53
C GLU A 237 -4.28 13.29 -8.08
N LEU A 238 -3.24 13.63 -8.84
CA LEU A 238 -1.86 13.30 -8.50
C LEU A 238 -1.38 14.04 -7.23
N ALA A 239 -1.73 15.31 -7.08
CA ALA A 239 -1.40 16.08 -5.88
C ALA A 239 -2.06 15.49 -4.63
N GLN A 240 -3.35 15.13 -4.73
CA GLN A 240 -4.08 14.45 -3.65
C GLN A 240 -3.47 13.08 -3.31
N ALA A 241 -3.09 12.30 -4.33
CA ALA A 241 -2.45 11.01 -4.12
C ALA A 241 -1.09 11.14 -3.42
N ASN A 242 -0.29 12.14 -3.79
CA ASN A 242 1.01 12.41 -3.17
C ASN A 242 0.88 12.85 -1.71
N GLU A 243 -0.09 13.71 -1.40
CA GLU A 243 -0.37 14.13 -0.01
C GLU A 243 -0.75 12.92 0.85
N LEU A 244 -1.62 12.04 0.34
CA LEU A 244 -1.99 10.79 1.02
C LEU A 244 -0.79 9.86 1.25
N LEU A 245 0.10 9.74 0.26
CA LEU A 245 1.34 8.96 0.35
C LEU A 245 2.27 9.50 1.44
N GLN A 246 2.44 10.82 1.53
CA GLN A 246 3.26 11.45 2.57
C GLN A 246 2.69 11.22 3.97
N GLN A 247 1.37 11.35 4.13
CA GLN A 247 0.71 11.04 5.39
C GLN A 247 0.91 9.56 5.78
N ARG A 248 0.85 8.64 4.82
CA ARG A 248 1.08 7.22 5.06
C ARG A 248 2.51 6.92 5.49
N LEU A 249 3.51 7.56 4.88
CA LEU A 249 4.91 7.40 5.27
C LEU A 249 5.16 7.86 6.70
N ALA A 250 4.66 9.05 7.07
CA ALA A 250 4.78 9.56 8.44
C ALA A 250 4.12 8.62 9.47
N GLN A 251 2.98 8.03 9.12
CA GLN A 251 2.32 7.04 9.96
C GLN A 251 3.17 5.77 10.14
N LEU A 252 3.73 5.23 9.06
CA LEU A 252 4.57 4.03 9.09
C LEU A 252 5.83 4.23 9.91
N GLU A 253 6.46 5.40 9.86
CA GLU A 253 7.63 5.71 10.69
C GLU A 253 7.28 5.72 12.19
N LYS A 254 6.12 6.28 12.55
CA LYS A 254 5.62 6.26 13.92
C LYS A 254 5.35 4.83 14.40
N GLU A 255 4.69 4.01 13.58
CA GLU A 255 4.42 2.59 13.85
C GLU A 255 5.74 1.80 14.04
N LYS A 256 6.74 2.04 13.19
CA LYS A 256 8.06 1.41 13.30
C LYS A 256 8.76 1.76 14.62
N LYS A 257 8.71 3.03 15.02
CA LYS A 257 9.31 3.49 16.28
C LYS A 257 8.64 2.84 17.50
N GLU A 258 7.31 2.75 17.47
CA GLU A 258 6.55 2.10 18.54
C GLU A 258 6.86 0.60 18.61
N LEU A 259 6.93 -0.08 17.46
CA LEU A 259 7.29 -1.50 17.39
C LEU A 259 8.70 -1.76 17.93
N ALA A 260 9.66 -0.88 17.64
CA ALA A 260 11.02 -0.99 18.17
C ALA A 260 11.04 -0.87 19.71
N LYS A 261 10.25 0.06 20.27
CA LYS A 261 10.08 0.23 21.72
C LYS A 261 9.46 -1.01 22.36
N GLN A 262 8.39 -1.55 21.77
CA GLN A 262 7.76 -2.80 22.23
C GLN A 262 8.75 -3.97 22.19
N THR A 263 9.53 -4.10 21.12
CA THR A 263 10.54 -5.16 20.99
C THR A 263 11.61 -5.05 22.08
N GLN A 264 12.04 -3.83 22.42
CA GLN A 264 13.00 -3.59 23.49
C GLN A 264 12.44 -3.97 24.87
N GLN A 265 11.14 -3.75 25.11
CA GLN A 265 10.45 -4.17 26.34
C GLN A 265 10.27 -5.69 26.44
N LEU A 266 10.44 -6.43 25.35
CA LEU A 266 10.39 -7.90 25.36
C LEU A 266 11.77 -8.55 25.51
N ARG A 267 12.84 -7.78 25.41
CA ARG A 267 14.21 -8.28 25.61
C ARG A 267 14.54 -8.37 27.08
N ASP A 268 15.12 -9.49 27.48
CA ASP A 268 15.71 -9.66 28.81
C ASP A 268 16.84 -8.64 29.06
N LEU A 269 17.26 -8.52 30.31
CA LEU A 269 18.50 -7.84 30.69
C LEU A 269 19.71 -8.60 30.14
N ALA A 270 20.75 -7.87 29.74
CA ALA A 270 21.99 -8.47 29.33
C ALA A 270 22.61 -9.20 30.53
N LEU A 271 22.99 -10.45 30.35
CA LEU A 271 23.51 -11.27 31.44
C LEU A 271 24.84 -10.74 31.97
N GLU A 272 25.61 -10.09 31.12
CA GLU A 272 26.86 -9.40 31.45
C GLU A 272 26.63 -8.25 32.44
N ASP A 273 25.63 -7.41 32.20
CA ASP A 273 25.26 -6.32 33.11
C ASP A 273 24.80 -6.88 34.46
N VAL A 274 24.04 -7.98 34.44
CA VAL A 274 23.55 -8.66 35.64
C VAL A 274 24.70 -9.31 36.42
N ALA A 275 25.65 -9.95 35.74
CA ALA A 275 26.83 -10.54 36.35
C ALA A 275 27.71 -9.50 37.03
N TRP A 276 27.88 -8.34 36.41
CA TRP A 276 28.56 -7.20 37.01
C TRP A 276 27.90 -6.75 38.32
N GLU A 277 26.58 -6.53 38.31
CA GLU A 277 25.84 -6.12 39.51
C GLU A 277 25.80 -7.20 40.62
N LEU A 278 25.98 -8.47 40.25
CA LEU A 278 26.17 -9.58 41.19
C LEU A 278 27.56 -9.59 41.83
N GLY A 279 28.46 -8.67 41.44
CA GLY A 279 29.83 -8.59 41.96
C GLY A 279 30.77 -9.63 41.35
N LEU A 280 30.46 -10.12 40.14
CA LEU A 280 31.36 -10.98 39.38
C LEU A 280 32.27 -10.11 38.51
N ASP A 281 33.56 -10.42 38.52
CA ASP A 281 34.55 -9.74 37.69
C ASP A 281 34.79 -10.52 36.41
N PHE A 282 34.88 -9.81 35.30
CA PHE A 282 35.20 -10.42 34.01
C PHE A 282 36.69 -10.76 33.95
N GLU A 283 37.02 -12.04 33.76
CA GLU A 283 38.39 -12.54 33.68
C GLU A 283 38.71 -13.04 32.25
N PRO A 284 39.43 -12.25 31.42
CA PRO A 284 39.72 -12.60 30.02
C PRO A 284 40.66 -13.80 29.85
N SER A 285 41.44 -14.13 30.88
CA SER A 285 42.49 -15.16 30.86
C SER A 285 41.96 -16.58 31.04
N GLN A 286 40.80 -16.75 31.69
CA GLN A 286 40.14 -18.04 31.89
C GLN A 286 38.84 -18.07 31.07
N PHE A 287 38.90 -18.59 29.84
CA PHE A 287 37.74 -18.89 28.98
C PHE A 287 36.74 -17.75 28.72
N ASN A 288 37.11 -16.48 28.99
CA ASN A 288 36.21 -15.33 28.84
C ASN A 288 35.02 -15.40 29.83
N SER A 289 35.31 -15.73 31.09
CA SER A 289 34.34 -16.07 32.14
C SER A 289 34.15 -14.92 33.15
N TRP A 290 33.01 -14.94 33.85
CA TRP A 290 32.71 -14.07 34.98
C TRP A 290 33.01 -14.82 36.28
N VAL A 291 33.92 -14.27 37.09
CA VAL A 291 34.47 -14.93 38.27
C VAL A 291 34.27 -14.06 39.50
N GLY A 292 33.76 -14.65 40.58
CA GLY A 292 33.56 -13.93 41.84
C GLY A 292 32.82 -14.78 42.85
N HIS A 293 33.09 -14.58 44.14
CA HIS A 293 32.40 -15.27 45.25
C HIS A 293 32.39 -16.82 45.17
N GLY A 294 33.38 -17.43 44.49
CA GLY A 294 33.44 -18.89 44.28
C GLY A 294 32.67 -19.39 43.04
N HIS A 295 32.10 -18.48 42.26
CA HIS A 295 31.43 -18.76 40.99
C HIS A 295 32.37 -18.53 39.81
N ILE A 296 32.32 -19.43 38.82
CA ILE A 296 32.91 -19.27 37.49
C ILE A 296 31.77 -19.48 36.49
N ILE A 297 31.37 -18.43 35.79
CA ILE A 297 30.19 -18.41 34.94
C ILE A 297 30.57 -17.98 33.52
N ASP A 298 30.31 -18.83 32.55
CA ASP A 298 30.44 -18.50 31.14
C ASP A 298 29.10 -17.98 30.63
N ILE A 299 29.10 -16.78 30.05
CA ILE A 299 27.92 -16.14 29.48
C ILE A 299 28.01 -16.16 27.95
N ASN A 300 26.96 -16.63 27.28
CA ASN A 300 26.84 -16.66 25.83
C ASN A 300 25.44 -16.16 25.43
N GLY A 301 25.34 -14.85 25.22
CA GLY A 301 24.08 -14.19 24.89
C GLY A 301 23.08 -14.26 26.06
N ASP A 302 21.96 -14.95 25.83
CA ASP A 302 20.89 -15.11 26.82
C ASP A 302 21.05 -16.35 27.71
N LYS A 303 22.17 -17.07 27.60
CA LYS A 303 22.46 -18.30 28.34
C LYS A 303 23.73 -18.18 29.14
N PHE A 304 23.78 -18.93 30.22
CA PHE A 304 24.99 -19.11 31.00
C PHE A 304 25.17 -20.57 31.43
N GLN A 305 26.42 -20.93 31.68
CA GLN A 305 26.81 -22.20 32.26
C GLN A 305 27.85 -21.95 33.35
N SER A 306 27.86 -22.77 34.38
CA SER A 306 28.85 -22.68 35.44
C SER A 306 29.50 -24.03 35.71
N THR A 307 30.76 -23.98 36.13
CA THR A 307 31.50 -25.13 36.66
C THR A 307 31.51 -25.17 38.20
N SER A 308 30.87 -24.20 38.85
CA SER A 308 30.82 -24.07 40.30
C SER A 308 29.69 -24.90 40.95
N PRO A 309 29.88 -25.43 42.17
CA PRO A 309 28.82 -26.12 42.90
C PRO A 309 27.62 -25.20 43.19
N GLY A 310 26.41 -25.62 42.83
CA GLY A 310 25.16 -24.90 43.14
C GLY A 310 24.67 -23.91 42.07
N VAL A 311 25.47 -23.66 41.02
CA VAL A 311 25.04 -22.94 39.82
C VAL A 311 25.09 -23.92 38.65
N GLU A 312 23.92 -24.19 38.07
CA GLU A 312 23.80 -25.04 36.89
C GLU A 312 23.78 -24.18 35.61
N LYS A 313 23.53 -24.81 34.46
CA LYS A 313 23.18 -24.07 33.25
C LYS A 313 21.83 -23.39 33.43
N GLY A 314 21.72 -22.14 32.99
CA GLY A 314 20.48 -21.37 33.03
C GLY A 314 20.40 -20.43 31.82
N GLY A 315 19.31 -19.69 31.72
CA GLY A 315 19.27 -18.63 30.71
C GLY A 315 18.25 -17.55 31.04
N GLY A 316 18.72 -16.32 31.00
CA GLY A 316 17.99 -15.14 31.39
C GLY A 316 18.40 -14.62 32.76
N ALA A 317 18.12 -13.33 32.98
CA ALA A 317 18.64 -12.58 34.12
C ALA A 317 18.12 -13.10 35.47
N ILE A 318 16.85 -13.53 35.51
CA ILE A 318 16.24 -14.10 36.72
C ILE A 318 16.94 -15.39 37.13
N ASP A 319 17.19 -16.30 36.18
CA ASP A 319 17.87 -17.57 36.44
C ASP A 319 19.27 -17.33 37.02
N LEU A 320 20.01 -16.37 36.45
CA LEU A 320 21.35 -16.02 36.89
C LEU A 320 21.36 -15.51 38.34
N VAL A 321 20.48 -14.55 38.66
CA VAL A 321 20.36 -13.98 40.02
C VAL A 321 19.93 -15.03 41.05
N ILE A 322 18.95 -15.88 40.68
CA ILE A 322 18.46 -16.95 41.55
C ILE A 322 19.58 -17.92 41.90
N GLN A 323 20.35 -18.36 40.92
CA GLN A 323 21.38 -19.37 41.13
C GLN A 323 22.60 -18.82 41.86
N VAL A 324 23.09 -17.63 41.49
CA VAL A 324 24.27 -17.03 42.12
C VAL A 324 24.03 -16.66 43.58
N ASN A 325 22.87 -16.06 43.89
CA ASN A 325 22.57 -15.65 45.26
C ASN A 325 21.78 -16.70 46.08
N ASN A 326 21.47 -17.86 45.48
CA ASN A 326 20.58 -18.88 46.06
C ASN A 326 19.23 -18.27 46.52
N TYR A 327 18.64 -17.45 45.66
CA TYR A 327 17.37 -16.75 45.91
C TYR A 327 16.18 -17.53 45.37
N ASN A 328 14.99 -17.34 45.95
CA ASN A 328 13.75 -17.71 45.28
C ASN A 328 13.34 -16.64 44.26
N LEU A 329 12.33 -16.95 43.42
CA LEU A 329 11.85 -16.02 42.38
C LEU A 329 11.48 -14.63 42.90
N ARG A 330 10.84 -14.55 44.08
CA ARG A 330 10.43 -13.25 44.65
C ARG A 330 11.65 -12.42 45.05
N GLN A 331 12.66 -13.07 45.64
CA GLN A 331 13.91 -12.42 46.02
C GLN A 331 14.72 -11.99 44.79
N GLY A 332 14.78 -12.84 43.75
CA GLY A 332 15.44 -12.51 42.49
C GLY A 332 14.82 -11.29 41.80
N LEU A 333 13.49 -11.23 41.71
CA LEU A 333 12.78 -10.08 41.15
C LEU A 333 12.96 -8.80 41.97
N ALA A 334 12.92 -8.90 43.30
CA ALA A 334 13.16 -7.75 44.17
C ALA A 334 14.59 -7.20 44.00
N TRP A 335 15.57 -8.08 43.86
CA TRP A 335 16.96 -7.71 43.60
C TRP A 335 17.14 -7.05 42.23
N LEU A 336 16.51 -7.60 41.19
CA LEU A 336 16.53 -7.00 39.85
C LEU A 336 15.87 -5.62 39.81
N ASN A 337 14.78 -5.43 40.57
CA ASN A 337 14.13 -4.12 40.68
C ASN A 337 15.03 -3.10 41.39
N ASP A 338 15.75 -3.51 42.42
CA ASP A 338 16.68 -2.66 43.16
C ASP A 338 17.87 -2.21 42.29
N ARG A 339 18.39 -3.09 41.42
CA ARG A 339 19.56 -2.84 40.58
C ARG A 339 19.26 -2.20 39.22
N PHE A 340 18.18 -2.65 38.57
CA PHE A 340 17.83 -2.26 37.19
C PHE A 340 16.52 -1.48 37.08
N GLY A 341 15.88 -1.17 38.22
CA GLY A 341 14.59 -0.51 38.28
C GLY A 341 13.43 -1.42 37.86
N GLU A 342 12.21 -0.90 38.02
CA GLU A 342 10.95 -1.61 37.73
C GLU A 342 10.91 -2.15 36.30
N SER A 343 11.28 -1.32 35.33
CA SER A 343 11.37 -1.69 33.91
C SER A 343 12.41 -2.80 33.63
N GLY A 344 13.50 -2.87 34.40
CA GLY A 344 14.47 -3.95 34.28
C GLY A 344 13.92 -5.28 34.79
N ALA A 345 13.29 -5.25 35.98
CA ALA A 345 12.67 -6.42 36.58
C ALA A 345 11.50 -6.96 35.75
N GLU A 346 10.64 -6.09 35.22
CA GLU A 346 9.52 -6.47 34.35
C GLU A 346 10.01 -7.17 33.08
N ARG A 347 11.03 -6.62 32.42
CA ARG A 347 11.63 -7.21 31.22
C ARG A 347 12.16 -8.62 31.47
N ALA A 348 12.89 -8.80 32.57
CA ALA A 348 13.43 -10.10 32.95
C ALA A 348 12.32 -11.10 33.27
N ALA A 349 11.24 -10.66 33.94
CA ALA A 349 10.08 -11.50 34.23
C ALA A 349 9.35 -11.94 32.96
N ILE A 350 9.11 -11.01 32.04
CA ILE A 350 8.47 -11.28 30.75
C ILE A 350 9.30 -12.28 29.94
N ALA A 351 10.62 -12.08 29.85
CA ALA A 351 11.51 -12.98 29.14
C ALA A 351 11.49 -14.41 29.72
N ALA A 352 11.56 -14.55 31.04
CA ALA A 352 11.49 -15.85 31.72
C ALA A 352 10.17 -16.58 31.43
N VAL A 353 9.03 -15.87 31.50
CA VAL A 353 7.71 -16.44 31.21
C VAL A 353 7.59 -16.86 29.74
N LEU A 354 8.07 -16.05 28.80
CA LEU A 354 8.04 -16.38 27.37
C LEU A 354 8.84 -17.64 27.05
N LYS A 355 10.02 -17.77 27.65
CA LYS A 355 10.88 -18.95 27.50
C LYS A 355 10.21 -20.20 28.06
N GLN A 356 9.70 -20.14 29.29
CA GLN A 356 8.96 -21.25 29.89
C GLN A 356 7.73 -21.65 29.05
N THR A 357 7.01 -20.67 28.52
CA THR A 357 5.85 -20.89 27.65
C THR A 357 6.26 -21.63 26.37
N ALA A 358 7.38 -21.24 25.75
CA ALA A 358 7.88 -21.90 24.55
C ALA A 358 8.24 -23.38 24.81
N ASP A 359 8.85 -23.67 25.95
CA ASP A 359 9.19 -25.05 26.35
C ASP A 359 7.93 -25.89 26.58
N ILE A 360 6.93 -25.35 27.30
CA ILE A 360 5.63 -26.02 27.53
C ILE A 360 4.94 -26.32 26.20
N LEU A 361 4.85 -25.35 25.28
CA LEU A 361 4.19 -25.53 23.98
C LEU A 361 4.86 -26.60 23.10
N GLN A 362 6.14 -26.87 23.29
CA GLN A 362 6.87 -27.93 22.57
C GLN A 362 6.73 -29.31 23.22
N THR A 363 6.60 -29.35 24.55
CA THR A 363 6.72 -30.59 25.33
C THR A 363 5.37 -31.13 25.80
N GLU A 364 4.37 -30.28 25.98
CA GLU A 364 3.06 -30.67 26.51
C GLU A 364 2.00 -30.75 25.39
N PRO A 365 1.43 -31.94 25.12
CA PRO A 365 0.37 -32.06 24.12
C PRO A 365 -0.94 -31.41 24.61
N ALA A 366 -1.58 -30.64 23.74
CA ALA A 366 -2.89 -30.05 24.03
C ALA A 366 -3.91 -31.15 24.40
N PRO A 367 -4.71 -30.96 25.47
CA PRO A 367 -5.76 -31.90 25.84
C PRO A 367 -6.71 -32.13 24.67
N LYS A 368 -6.92 -33.39 24.28
CA LYS A 368 -7.86 -33.74 23.21
C LYS A 368 -9.28 -33.76 23.75
N PHE A 369 -10.22 -33.21 22.98
CA PHE A 369 -11.64 -33.29 23.28
C PHE A 369 -12.09 -34.76 23.36
N VAL A 370 -12.87 -35.08 24.39
CA VAL A 370 -13.53 -36.38 24.54
C VAL A 370 -15.04 -36.15 24.44
N PRO A 371 -15.73 -36.74 23.46
CA PRO A 371 -17.17 -36.56 23.31
C PRO A 371 -17.93 -37.16 24.51
N PRO A 372 -19.11 -36.61 24.87
CA PRO A 372 -19.97 -37.22 25.88
C PRO A 372 -20.25 -38.70 25.55
N VAL A 373 -20.28 -39.55 26.57
CA VAL A 373 -20.54 -40.98 26.37
C VAL A 373 -22.00 -41.19 25.97
N GLU A 374 -22.22 -41.98 24.91
CA GLU A 374 -23.56 -42.36 24.47
C GLU A 374 -24.25 -43.25 25.52
N ASP A 375 -25.50 -42.91 25.84
CA ASP A 375 -26.42 -43.73 26.60
C ASP A 375 -27.61 -44.11 25.72
N LYS A 376 -27.53 -45.33 25.17
CA LYS A 376 -28.56 -45.89 24.28
C LYS A 376 -29.93 -46.02 24.96
N SER A 377 -29.99 -46.14 26.29
CA SER A 377 -31.26 -46.25 27.01
C SER A 377 -32.06 -44.95 26.98
N LYS A 378 -31.39 -43.81 26.78
CA LYS A 378 -31.98 -42.47 26.72
C LYS A 378 -32.33 -42.03 25.29
N TRP A 379 -31.95 -42.81 24.28
CA TRP A 379 -32.15 -42.44 22.87
C TRP A 379 -33.62 -42.21 22.51
N LEU A 380 -34.54 -43.04 23.01
CA LEU A 380 -35.97 -42.89 22.69
C LEU A 380 -36.50 -41.50 23.06
N GLY A 381 -36.13 -40.98 24.24
CA GLY A 381 -36.53 -39.64 24.67
C GLY A 381 -35.96 -38.52 23.80
N VAL A 382 -34.70 -38.65 23.35
CA VAL A 382 -34.08 -37.69 22.43
C VAL A 382 -34.70 -37.78 21.03
N HIS A 383 -35.00 -38.99 20.56
CA HIS A 383 -35.67 -39.20 19.28
C HIS A 383 -37.07 -38.60 19.28
N ASP A 384 -37.87 -38.82 20.33
CA ASP A 384 -39.19 -38.22 20.50
C ASP A 384 -39.10 -36.69 20.59
N TYR A 385 -38.11 -36.16 21.31
CA TYR A 385 -37.85 -34.72 21.38
C TYR A 385 -37.59 -34.12 19.99
N LEU A 386 -36.70 -34.72 19.19
CA LEU A 386 -36.37 -34.23 17.85
C LEU A 386 -37.52 -34.39 16.84
N THR A 387 -38.32 -35.44 16.98
CA THR A 387 -39.40 -35.73 16.02
C THR A 387 -40.70 -35.01 16.36
N HIS A 388 -41.16 -35.06 17.61
CA HIS A 388 -42.42 -34.46 18.03
C HIS A 388 -42.31 -32.96 18.27
N LEU A 389 -41.28 -32.50 19.00
CA LEU A 389 -41.17 -31.07 19.33
C LEU A 389 -40.62 -30.25 18.17
N TRP A 390 -39.59 -30.78 17.49
CA TRP A 390 -38.92 -30.06 16.40
C TRP A 390 -39.39 -30.46 15.00
N GLY A 391 -40.33 -31.40 14.90
CA GLY A 391 -40.95 -31.79 13.65
C GLY A 391 -40.01 -32.48 12.67
N LEU A 392 -38.88 -33.04 13.09
CA LEU A 392 -37.97 -33.75 12.18
C LEU A 392 -38.53 -35.15 11.83
N PRO A 393 -38.43 -35.62 10.57
CA PRO A 393 -38.87 -36.98 10.23
C PRO A 393 -38.09 -38.06 10.98
N SER A 394 -38.79 -39.09 11.49
CA SER A 394 -38.19 -40.17 12.29
C SER A 394 -37.07 -40.92 11.56
N ASN A 395 -37.27 -41.25 10.28
CA ASN A 395 -36.26 -41.88 9.43
C ASN A 395 -35.01 -41.01 9.24
N PHE A 396 -35.19 -39.70 9.17
CA PHE A 396 -34.10 -38.73 9.04
C PHE A 396 -33.27 -38.68 10.33
N VAL A 397 -33.91 -38.52 11.49
CA VAL A 397 -33.26 -38.55 12.81
C VAL A 397 -32.53 -39.88 13.03
N HIS A 398 -33.15 -40.99 12.66
CA HIS A 398 -32.55 -42.33 12.77
C HIS A 398 -31.26 -42.46 11.94
N GLY A 399 -31.21 -41.90 10.72
CA GLY A 399 -30.01 -41.91 9.89
C GLY A 399 -28.83 -41.16 10.52
N PHE A 400 -29.08 -40.06 11.22
CA PHE A 400 -28.03 -39.35 11.95
C PHE A 400 -27.57 -40.09 13.20
N HIS A 401 -28.48 -40.80 13.87
CA HIS A 401 -28.12 -41.68 14.98
C HIS A 401 -27.22 -42.83 14.54
N GLN A 402 -27.60 -43.54 13.48
CA GLN A 402 -26.79 -44.64 12.94
C GLN A 402 -25.40 -44.18 12.48
N SER A 403 -25.26 -42.95 12.00
CA SER A 403 -23.96 -42.38 11.61
C SER A 403 -23.14 -41.82 12.79
N GLY A 404 -23.64 -41.93 14.02
CA GLY A 404 -22.99 -41.40 15.22
C GLY A 404 -22.94 -39.88 15.27
N LEU A 405 -23.79 -39.20 14.49
CA LEU A 405 -23.84 -37.75 14.39
C LEU A 405 -24.71 -37.11 15.46
N ILE A 406 -25.73 -37.83 15.90
CA ILE A 406 -26.61 -37.45 16.99
C ILE A 406 -26.77 -38.65 17.90
N TYR A 407 -26.73 -38.48 19.21
CA TYR A 407 -27.06 -39.55 20.17
C TYR A 407 -27.53 -38.93 21.49
N ALA A 408 -27.96 -39.78 22.43
CA ALA A 408 -28.33 -39.33 23.77
C ALA A 408 -27.17 -39.54 24.75
N ASP A 409 -26.91 -38.59 25.64
CA ASP A 409 -26.02 -38.83 26.79
C ASP A 409 -26.80 -39.33 28.02
N LYS A 410 -26.08 -39.58 29.12
CA LYS A 410 -26.66 -40.02 30.40
C LYS A 410 -27.72 -39.08 30.99
N GLN A 411 -27.70 -37.80 30.60
CA GLN A 411 -28.66 -36.77 31.05
C GLN A 411 -29.82 -36.62 30.06
N GLN A 412 -29.89 -37.46 29.03
CA GLN A 412 -30.89 -37.38 27.96
C GLN A 412 -30.80 -36.07 27.16
N ASN A 413 -29.60 -35.47 27.07
CA ASN A 413 -29.36 -34.40 26.11
C ASN A 413 -29.21 -34.99 24.70
N ALA A 414 -29.74 -34.30 23.70
CA ALA A 414 -29.39 -34.54 22.31
C ALA A 414 -27.96 -34.05 22.06
N VAL A 415 -27.03 -34.97 21.86
CA VAL A 415 -25.62 -34.69 21.58
C VAL A 415 -25.43 -34.63 20.07
N PHE A 416 -25.16 -33.45 19.54
CA PHE A 416 -24.82 -33.20 18.14
C PHE A 416 -23.29 -33.14 17.97
N VAL A 417 -22.73 -34.12 17.27
CA VAL A 417 -21.27 -34.23 17.11
C VAL A 417 -20.73 -33.14 16.18
N MET A 418 -19.83 -32.31 16.70
CA MET A 418 -19.17 -31.27 15.93
C MET A 418 -17.82 -31.75 15.42
N ARG A 419 -17.57 -31.49 14.13
CA ARG A 419 -16.38 -31.96 13.44
C ARG A 419 -15.72 -30.82 12.70
N ASP A 420 -14.40 -30.94 12.52
CA ASP A 420 -13.73 -30.14 11.53
C ASP A 420 -14.13 -30.56 10.10
N LEU A 421 -13.58 -29.85 9.11
CA LEU A 421 -13.87 -30.10 7.70
C LEU A 421 -13.14 -31.32 7.13
N ASN A 422 -12.30 -31.98 7.93
CA ASN A 422 -11.69 -33.27 7.63
C ASN A 422 -12.40 -34.41 8.40
N HIS A 423 -13.58 -34.13 8.95
CA HIS A 423 -14.44 -35.05 9.70
C HIS A 423 -13.87 -35.54 11.03
N GLN A 424 -12.84 -34.90 11.58
CA GLN A 424 -12.35 -35.21 12.93
C GLN A 424 -13.25 -34.58 13.99
N ILE A 425 -13.64 -35.38 14.99
CA ILE A 425 -14.45 -34.92 16.12
C ILE A 425 -13.61 -34.00 16.99
N LYS A 426 -14.09 -32.77 17.18
CA LYS A 426 -13.42 -31.74 17.97
C LYS A 426 -14.36 -30.99 18.92
N GLY A 427 -15.65 -31.34 18.91
CA GLY A 427 -16.61 -30.81 19.85
C GLY A 427 -17.93 -31.55 19.82
N ALA A 428 -18.84 -31.16 20.70
CA ALA A 428 -20.24 -31.55 20.65
C ALA A 428 -21.13 -30.41 21.14
N TYR A 429 -22.28 -30.23 20.51
CA TYR A 429 -23.35 -29.35 20.99
C TYR A 429 -24.42 -30.21 21.67
N LEU A 430 -24.86 -29.82 22.85
CA LEU A 430 -25.81 -30.54 23.66
C LEU A 430 -27.07 -29.71 23.78
N GLU A 431 -28.21 -30.35 23.58
CA GLU A 431 -29.53 -29.73 23.75
C GLU A 431 -30.46 -30.70 24.46
N GLY A 432 -30.81 -30.38 25.70
CA GLY A 432 -31.79 -31.10 26.51
C GLY A 432 -32.64 -30.11 27.31
N SER A 433 -33.45 -30.63 28.24
CA SER A 433 -34.37 -29.82 29.04
C SER A 433 -33.65 -28.88 30.02
N GLU A 434 -32.52 -29.32 30.59
CA GLU A 434 -31.78 -28.58 31.61
C GLU A 434 -30.53 -27.88 31.07
N PHE A 435 -30.03 -28.29 29.89
CA PHE A 435 -28.80 -27.76 29.34
C PHE A 435 -28.88 -27.54 27.83
N LYS A 436 -28.41 -26.37 27.38
CA LYS A 436 -28.24 -26.04 25.98
C LYS A 436 -26.90 -25.32 25.78
N GLY A 437 -25.95 -25.97 25.13
CA GLY A 437 -24.59 -25.44 25.01
C GLY A 437 -23.56 -26.41 24.45
N LEU A 438 -22.27 -26.08 24.55
CA LEU A 438 -21.18 -26.96 24.13
C LEU A 438 -20.75 -27.92 25.24
N ALA A 439 -20.35 -29.13 24.87
CA ALA A 439 -19.62 -30.02 25.78
C ALA A 439 -18.29 -29.40 26.20
N ILE A 440 -17.90 -29.66 27.45
CA ILE A 440 -16.60 -29.26 27.99
C ILE A 440 -15.47 -29.77 27.08
N GLY A 441 -14.53 -28.88 26.74
CA GLY A 441 -13.39 -29.18 25.87
C GLY A 441 -13.67 -29.08 24.36
N SER A 442 -14.87 -28.70 23.94
CA SER A 442 -15.19 -28.53 22.51
C SER A 442 -14.44 -27.34 21.90
N ASP A 443 -13.77 -27.55 20.76
CA ASP A 443 -13.13 -26.50 19.97
C ASP A 443 -14.14 -25.84 19.03
N ARG A 444 -14.74 -24.74 19.49
CA ARG A 444 -15.71 -23.94 18.74
C ARG A 444 -15.10 -23.27 17.49
N SER A 445 -13.79 -23.06 17.46
CA SER A 445 -13.12 -22.35 16.38
C SER A 445 -12.77 -23.26 15.20
N LYS A 446 -12.64 -24.57 15.45
CA LYS A 446 -12.23 -25.56 14.44
C LYS A 446 -13.27 -26.64 14.17
N SER A 447 -14.46 -26.57 14.78
CA SER A 447 -15.49 -27.58 14.61
C SER A 447 -16.89 -27.01 14.53
N TRP A 448 -17.72 -27.66 13.71
CA TRP A 448 -19.11 -27.30 13.48
C TRP A 448 -19.96 -28.55 13.41
N PHE A 449 -21.23 -28.43 13.75
CA PHE A 449 -22.18 -29.46 13.35
C PHE A 449 -22.50 -29.27 11.87
N HIS A 450 -22.17 -30.27 11.06
CA HIS A 450 -22.43 -30.23 9.63
C HIS A 450 -22.70 -31.62 9.05
N PHE A 451 -23.50 -31.64 7.99
CA PHE A 451 -23.84 -32.84 7.24
C PHE A 451 -24.05 -32.50 5.75
N GLN A 452 -23.99 -33.52 4.91
CA GLN A 452 -24.14 -33.38 3.46
C GLN A 452 -25.31 -34.21 2.96
N LEU A 453 -26.12 -33.64 2.06
CA LEU A 453 -27.15 -34.35 1.29
C LEU A 453 -26.87 -34.18 -0.21
N GLY A 454 -27.08 -35.23 -1.01
CA GLY A 454 -26.84 -35.21 -2.45
C GLY A 454 -27.07 -36.56 -3.10
N GLU A 455 -27.20 -36.61 -4.42
CA GLU A 455 -27.28 -37.86 -5.18
C GLU A 455 -26.04 -38.76 -4.97
N ARG A 456 -26.23 -40.08 -5.06
CA ARG A 456 -25.14 -41.05 -4.96
C ARG A 456 -24.19 -40.87 -6.15
N GLY A 457 -22.89 -40.69 -5.88
CA GLY A 457 -21.85 -40.52 -6.91
C GLY A 457 -21.24 -39.11 -6.96
N THR A 458 -21.91 -38.09 -6.41
CA THR A 458 -21.33 -36.74 -6.26
C THR A 458 -20.45 -36.66 -5.02
N THR A 459 -19.16 -36.35 -5.20
CA THR A 459 -18.20 -36.22 -4.08
C THR A 459 -17.88 -34.78 -3.73
N LYS A 460 -17.92 -33.87 -4.72
CA LYS A 460 -17.63 -32.45 -4.53
C LYS A 460 -18.86 -31.71 -4.03
N VAL A 461 -18.72 -30.93 -2.96
CA VAL A 461 -19.77 -30.03 -2.46
C VAL A 461 -19.93 -28.85 -3.43
N GLU A 462 -21.12 -28.66 -3.98
CA GLU A 462 -21.44 -27.58 -4.92
C GLU A 462 -22.22 -26.44 -4.27
N LYS A 463 -22.91 -26.73 -3.17
CA LYS A 463 -23.74 -25.80 -2.42
C LYS A 463 -23.48 -25.91 -0.92
N ALA A 464 -23.42 -24.78 -0.22
CA ALA A 464 -23.39 -24.70 1.23
C ALA A 464 -24.55 -23.87 1.76
N VAL A 465 -25.15 -24.31 2.86
CA VAL A 465 -26.27 -23.65 3.54
C VAL A 465 -25.89 -23.48 5.01
N LEU A 466 -25.63 -22.23 5.40
CA LEU A 466 -25.18 -21.85 6.75
C LEU A 466 -26.39 -21.41 7.58
N CYS A 467 -26.62 -22.05 8.72
CA CYS A 467 -27.83 -21.89 9.54
C CYS A 467 -27.50 -21.45 10.97
N SER A 468 -28.47 -20.86 11.67
CA SER A 468 -28.30 -20.36 13.04
C SER A 468 -28.07 -21.45 14.08
N SER A 469 -28.57 -22.65 13.84
CA SER A 469 -28.53 -23.76 14.81
C SER A 469 -28.49 -25.13 14.10
N THR A 470 -28.25 -26.18 14.87
CA THR A 470 -28.33 -27.58 14.40
C THR A 470 -29.74 -27.92 13.92
N ILE A 471 -30.76 -27.53 14.69
CA ILE A 471 -32.17 -27.71 14.35
C ILE A 471 -32.55 -26.92 13.10
N ASP A 472 -32.08 -25.68 12.94
CA ASP A 472 -32.35 -24.90 11.71
C ASP A 472 -31.66 -25.51 10.49
N ALA A 473 -30.46 -26.08 10.64
CA ALA A 473 -29.78 -26.78 9.55
C ALA A 473 -30.58 -27.99 9.07
N PHE A 474 -31.12 -28.80 10.00
CA PHE A 474 -32.03 -29.88 9.66
C PHE A 474 -33.34 -29.39 9.05
N SER A 475 -33.95 -28.38 9.67
CA SER A 475 -35.24 -27.86 9.24
C SER A 475 -35.15 -27.28 7.83
N LYS A 476 -34.09 -26.55 7.53
CA LYS A 476 -33.84 -26.01 6.20
C LYS A 476 -33.61 -27.10 5.16
N ALA A 477 -32.89 -28.17 5.51
CA ALA A 477 -32.71 -29.32 4.64
C ALA A 477 -34.04 -30.03 4.33
N MET A 478 -34.92 -30.17 5.33
CA MET A 478 -36.24 -30.79 5.18
C MET A 478 -37.21 -29.93 4.36
N LEU A 479 -37.19 -28.61 4.52
CA LEU A 479 -37.96 -27.70 3.69
C LEU A 479 -37.49 -27.75 2.22
N GLU A 480 -36.19 -27.85 1.97
CA GLU A 480 -35.68 -28.01 0.60
C GLU A 480 -36.09 -29.36 -0.01
N TYR A 481 -36.05 -30.44 0.77
CA TYR A 481 -36.52 -31.76 0.34
C TYR A 481 -38.02 -31.76 0.02
N SER A 482 -38.85 -31.16 0.89
CA SER A 482 -40.30 -31.12 0.73
C SER A 482 -40.73 -30.31 -0.49
N ALA A 483 -40.03 -29.22 -0.79
CA ALA A 483 -40.29 -28.40 -1.96
C ALA A 483 -39.96 -29.09 -3.29
N THR A 484 -38.97 -30.00 -3.31
CA THR A 484 -38.53 -30.68 -4.56
C THR A 484 -39.02 -32.12 -4.66
N GLY A 485 -39.52 -32.73 -3.58
CA GLY A 485 -39.91 -34.14 -3.52
C GLY A 485 -38.74 -35.12 -3.65
N SER A 486 -37.50 -34.63 -3.59
CA SER A 486 -36.29 -35.44 -3.79
C SER A 486 -35.11 -34.88 -3.00
N ILE A 487 -34.09 -35.71 -2.75
CA ILE A 487 -32.80 -35.26 -2.22
C ILE A 487 -32.21 -34.21 -3.20
N PRO A 488 -31.48 -33.18 -2.72
CA PRO A 488 -30.83 -32.22 -3.60
C PRO A 488 -29.98 -32.93 -4.67
N LYS A 489 -30.19 -32.58 -5.95
CA LYS A 489 -29.39 -33.12 -7.07
C LYS A 489 -27.91 -32.79 -6.90
N GLN A 490 -27.63 -31.57 -6.43
CA GLN A 490 -26.29 -31.10 -6.11
C GLN A 490 -25.92 -31.44 -4.67
N ARG A 491 -24.69 -31.90 -4.45
CA ARG A 491 -24.15 -32.16 -3.11
C ARG A 491 -24.14 -30.87 -2.29
N THR A 492 -25.01 -30.83 -1.29
CA THR A 492 -25.26 -29.66 -0.45
C THR A 492 -24.77 -29.91 0.97
N LEU A 493 -23.89 -29.04 1.47
CA LEU A 493 -23.42 -28.99 2.85
C LEU A 493 -24.38 -28.12 3.68
N TYR A 494 -24.95 -28.68 4.74
CA TYR A 494 -25.70 -27.95 5.75
C TYR A 494 -24.82 -27.82 6.99
N MET A 495 -24.68 -26.61 7.51
CA MET A 495 -23.79 -26.31 8.63
C MET A 495 -24.47 -25.38 9.63
N ALA A 496 -24.45 -25.76 10.90
CA ALA A 496 -24.80 -24.87 11.99
C ALA A 496 -23.61 -23.95 12.30
N LEU A 497 -23.81 -22.64 12.14
CA LEU A 497 -22.81 -21.61 12.36
C LEU A 497 -23.35 -20.60 13.36
N VAL A 498 -22.97 -20.77 14.62
CA VAL A 498 -23.49 -19.97 15.75
C VAL A 498 -22.80 -18.62 15.86
N ASP A 499 -21.52 -18.52 15.49
CA ASP A 499 -20.75 -17.28 15.54
C ASP A 499 -20.08 -17.03 14.17
N PRO A 500 -20.31 -15.87 13.52
CA PRO A 500 -19.68 -15.56 12.24
C PRO A 500 -18.14 -15.51 12.33
N LYS A 501 -17.54 -15.29 13.51
CA LYS A 501 -16.08 -15.30 13.70
C LYS A 501 -15.47 -16.69 13.49
N THR A 502 -16.27 -17.75 13.62
CA THR A 502 -15.81 -19.13 13.40
C THR A 502 -16.14 -19.62 11.99
N THR A 503 -16.43 -18.73 11.04
CA THR A 503 -16.70 -19.16 9.66
C THR A 503 -15.44 -19.77 9.03
N PRO A 504 -15.48 -21.01 8.50
CA PRO A 504 -14.32 -21.62 7.85
C PRO A 504 -14.17 -21.10 6.40
N VAL A 505 -13.74 -19.85 6.26
CA VAL A 505 -13.70 -19.10 4.99
C VAL A 505 -12.89 -19.84 3.92
N GLU A 506 -11.67 -20.29 4.23
CA GLU A 506 -10.74 -20.96 3.30
C GLU A 506 -11.35 -22.16 2.56
N ARG A 507 -12.31 -22.84 3.19
CA ARG A 507 -12.97 -24.02 2.61
C ARG A 507 -14.32 -23.69 1.99
N LEU A 508 -15.06 -22.75 2.58
CA LEU A 508 -16.36 -22.34 2.06
C LEU A 508 -16.23 -21.48 0.80
N GLU A 509 -15.19 -20.65 0.68
CA GLU A 509 -15.03 -19.73 -0.46
C GLU A 509 -14.98 -20.46 -1.81
N HIS A 510 -14.42 -21.67 -1.82
CA HIS A 510 -14.29 -22.54 -3.00
C HIS A 510 -15.62 -23.22 -3.40
N ILE A 511 -16.68 -23.09 -2.59
CA ILE A 511 -18.00 -23.64 -2.89
C ILE A 511 -18.76 -22.66 -3.78
N PRO A 512 -19.22 -23.07 -4.99
CA PRO A 512 -19.85 -22.17 -5.96
C PRO A 512 -21.10 -21.45 -5.45
N GLN A 513 -21.91 -22.13 -4.64
CA GLN A 513 -23.15 -21.57 -4.12
C GLN A 513 -23.17 -21.58 -2.60
N ILE A 514 -23.17 -20.41 -1.97
CA ILE A 514 -23.30 -20.29 -0.52
C ILE A 514 -24.61 -19.56 -0.21
N LYS A 515 -25.44 -20.17 0.64
CA LYS A 515 -26.65 -19.56 1.19
C LYS A 515 -26.48 -19.27 2.67
N THR A 516 -26.70 -18.02 3.08
CA THR A 516 -26.81 -17.64 4.50
C THR A 516 -28.28 -17.75 4.91
N ALA A 517 -28.62 -18.88 5.51
CA ALA A 517 -29.93 -19.27 5.98
C ALA A 517 -30.03 -19.13 7.52
N PHE A 518 -29.59 -18.00 8.06
CA PHE A 518 -29.82 -17.64 9.46
C PHE A 518 -31.28 -17.23 9.70
N ASN A 519 -31.70 -17.24 10.96
CA ASN A 519 -33.02 -16.78 11.41
C ASN A 519 -33.24 -15.30 11.06
N SER A 520 -34.51 -14.87 11.10
CA SER A 520 -34.93 -13.51 10.76
C SER A 520 -34.98 -12.57 11.97
N ASP A 521 -34.43 -13.00 13.10
CA ASP A 521 -34.18 -12.15 14.27
C ASP A 521 -32.98 -11.22 14.05
N GLU A 522 -32.81 -10.24 14.94
CA GLU A 522 -31.73 -9.25 14.87
C GLU A 522 -30.35 -9.92 14.82
N PHE A 523 -30.15 -10.97 15.64
CA PHE A 523 -28.91 -11.72 15.69
C PHE A 523 -28.62 -12.48 14.39
N GLY A 524 -29.63 -13.12 13.80
CA GLY A 524 -29.54 -13.86 12.54
C GLY A 524 -29.26 -12.95 11.36
N GLU A 525 -29.88 -11.77 11.28
CA GLU A 525 -29.58 -10.77 10.26
C GLU A 525 -28.17 -10.18 10.42
N ALA A 526 -27.75 -9.88 11.66
CA ALA A 526 -26.38 -9.43 11.94
C ALA A 526 -25.34 -10.50 11.56
N THR A 527 -25.62 -11.77 11.87
CA THR A 527 -24.77 -12.90 11.52
C THR A 527 -24.70 -13.09 10.01
N ALA A 528 -25.83 -13.02 9.31
CA ALA A 528 -25.86 -13.11 7.85
C ALA A 528 -25.04 -12.00 7.17
N LEU A 529 -25.12 -10.77 7.70
CA LEU A 529 -24.33 -9.63 7.23
C LEU A 529 -22.84 -9.85 7.48
N ALA A 530 -22.46 -10.31 8.68
CA ALA A 530 -21.08 -10.59 9.03
C ALA A 530 -20.49 -11.70 8.14
N VAL A 531 -21.22 -12.80 7.92
CA VAL A 531 -20.78 -13.88 7.02
C VAL A 531 -20.69 -13.39 5.58
N LYS A 532 -21.62 -12.53 5.11
CA LYS A 532 -21.55 -11.96 3.75
C LYS A 532 -20.32 -11.07 3.55
N LYS A 533 -19.83 -10.39 4.61
CA LYS A 533 -18.56 -9.66 4.54
C LYS A 533 -17.36 -10.60 4.37
N LEU A 534 -17.41 -11.79 4.97
CA LEU A 534 -16.36 -12.82 4.86
C LEU A 534 -16.44 -13.61 3.54
N LEU A 535 -17.65 -13.84 3.04
CA LEU A 535 -17.95 -14.62 1.83
C LEU A 535 -18.85 -13.78 0.89
N PRO A 536 -18.28 -12.89 0.07
CA PRO A 536 -19.05 -11.90 -0.71
C PRO A 536 -20.05 -12.50 -1.71
N HIS A 537 -19.80 -13.70 -2.22
CA HIS A 537 -20.70 -14.43 -3.12
C HIS A 537 -21.85 -15.15 -2.39
N ALA A 538 -21.87 -15.13 -1.05
CA ALA A 538 -22.95 -15.73 -0.29
C ALA A 538 -24.27 -14.95 -0.45
N ARG A 539 -25.35 -15.70 -0.67
CA ARG A 539 -26.69 -15.15 -0.88
C ARG A 539 -27.57 -15.38 0.34
N ARG A 540 -28.22 -14.32 0.81
CA ARG A 540 -29.18 -14.39 1.92
C ARG A 540 -30.40 -15.21 1.51
N SER A 541 -30.79 -16.15 2.35
CA SER A 541 -32.05 -16.87 2.29
C SER A 541 -32.77 -16.65 3.62
N ARG A 542 -34.02 -16.19 3.60
CA ARG A 542 -34.79 -15.92 4.83
C ARG A 542 -35.88 -16.97 5.03
N PRO A 543 -36.15 -17.40 6.27
CA PRO A 543 -37.38 -18.10 6.59
C PRO A 543 -38.60 -17.20 6.31
N LYS A 544 -39.79 -17.81 6.14
CA LYS A 544 -41.08 -17.12 6.04
C LYS A 544 -41.50 -16.57 7.41
N THR A 545 -41.10 -17.24 8.49
CA THR A 545 -41.30 -16.87 9.90
C THR A 545 -39.98 -16.41 10.55
N LEU A 546 -39.86 -16.48 11.89
CA LEU A 546 -38.63 -16.09 12.59
C LEU A 546 -37.50 -17.12 12.42
N SER A 547 -37.80 -18.41 12.26
CA SER A 547 -36.79 -19.47 12.10
C SER A 547 -37.18 -20.53 11.07
N TRP A 548 -36.21 -21.29 10.57
CA TRP A 548 -36.49 -22.38 9.62
C TRP A 548 -37.24 -23.53 10.27
N ASN A 549 -37.08 -23.73 11.57
CA ASN A 549 -37.87 -24.71 12.29
C ASN A 549 -39.35 -24.34 12.38
N GLN A 550 -39.67 -23.08 12.64
CA GLN A 550 -41.07 -22.61 12.64
C GLN A 550 -41.71 -22.80 11.27
N ASP A 551 -41.00 -22.47 10.19
CA ASP A 551 -41.47 -22.74 8.82
C ASP A 551 -41.77 -24.23 8.58
N LEU A 552 -40.90 -25.13 9.05
CA LEU A 552 -41.09 -26.57 8.92
C LEU A 552 -42.32 -27.05 9.69
N LEU A 553 -42.53 -26.57 10.91
CA LEU A 553 -43.70 -26.92 11.71
C LEU A 553 -45.00 -26.43 11.04
N LEU A 554 -45.00 -25.24 10.44
CA LEU A 554 -46.16 -24.70 9.72
C LEU A 554 -46.50 -25.50 8.46
N GLU A 555 -45.51 -25.96 7.67
CA GLU A 555 -45.78 -26.78 6.48
C GLU A 555 -46.40 -28.15 6.81
N LYS A 556 -46.24 -28.62 8.05
CA LYS A 556 -46.82 -29.90 8.51
C LYS A 556 -48.25 -29.81 9.04
N LEU A 557 -48.74 -28.63 9.42
CA LEU A 557 -50.10 -28.46 9.94
C LEU A 557 -51.18 -28.93 8.93
N PRO A 558 -51.15 -28.53 7.64
CA PRO A 558 -52.17 -28.97 6.68
C PRO A 558 -52.09 -30.48 6.36
N GLN A 559 -50.90 -31.08 6.40
CA GLN A 559 -50.71 -32.51 6.13
C GLN A 559 -51.25 -33.39 7.28
N GLN A 560 -51.14 -32.91 8.53
CA GLN A 560 -51.70 -33.60 9.70
C GLN A 560 -53.23 -33.48 9.76
N GLU A 561 -53.81 -32.35 9.33
CA GLU A 561 -55.26 -32.19 9.20
C GLU A 561 -55.83 -33.08 8.09
N GLN A 562 -55.19 -33.13 6.91
CA GLN A 562 -55.58 -34.04 5.82
C GLN A 562 -55.42 -35.53 6.18
N GLN A 563 -54.37 -35.91 6.91
CA GLN A 563 -54.22 -37.30 7.39
C GLN A 563 -55.31 -37.68 8.39
N ARG A 564 -55.65 -36.78 9.34
CA ARG A 564 -56.76 -37.01 10.28
C ARG A 564 -58.11 -37.11 9.60
N GLU A 565 -58.37 -36.32 8.56
CA GLU A 565 -59.59 -36.42 7.75
C GLU A 565 -59.62 -37.73 6.94
N SER A 566 -58.49 -38.16 6.37
CA SER A 566 -58.41 -39.43 5.62
C SER A 566 -58.51 -40.69 6.49
N GLU A 567 -58.01 -40.65 7.73
CA GLU A 567 -58.16 -41.74 8.70
C GLU A 567 -59.59 -41.80 9.26
N ALA A 568 -60.28 -40.66 9.34
CA ALA A 568 -61.71 -40.61 9.66
C ALA A 568 -62.60 -41.16 8.52
N ASP A 569 -62.22 -40.95 7.25
CA ASP A 569 -62.93 -41.50 6.08
C ASP A 569 -62.66 -42.99 5.82
N LEU A 570 -61.52 -43.54 6.26
CA LEU A 570 -61.20 -44.99 6.18
C LEU A 570 -61.76 -45.82 7.34
N SER A 571 -62.31 -45.16 8.36
CA SER A 571 -62.95 -45.79 9.53
C SER A 571 -64.48 -45.75 9.48
N LEU A 572 -65.04 -45.31 8.35
CA LEU A 572 -66.44 -45.46 7.93
C LEU A 572 -66.54 -46.55 6.85
#